data_AF-A0A3C0GFG9-F1
#
_entry.id   AF-A0A3C0GFG9-F1
#
_cell.length_a   1.000
_cell.length_b   1.000
_cell.length_c   1.000
_cell.angle_alpha   90.00
_cell.angle_beta   90.00
_cell.angle_gamma   90.00
#
_symmetry.space_group_name_H-M   'P 1'
#
loop_
_entity.id
_entity.type
_entity.pdbx_description
1 polymer ?
#
loop_
_entity_poly.entity_id
_entity_poly.type
_entity_poly.pdbx_seq_one_letter_code
_entity_poly.pdbx_strand_id
1 'polypeptide(L)'
;DREYQMADLKNTVKSPKVLLIGPCITIPKYMQKRCIPPLGLSYVAASLEESNIDVSIIDCCVEGWDIERHNGNLVTYGLPPSEIEQ
;
A
#
# COMPACT_ATOMS: atom_id res chain seq x y z
N ASP A 1 40.89 -4.07 19.17
CA ASP A 1 39.89 -3.25 18.44
C ASP A 1 38.63 -4.02 18.07
N ARG A 2 37.89 -4.55 19.08
CA ARG A 2 36.59 -5.21 18.89
C ARG A 2 35.45 -4.22 18.61
N GLU A 3 35.65 -2.96 18.99
CA GLU A 3 34.73 -1.85 18.74
C GLU A 3 34.66 -1.48 17.25
N TYR A 4 35.80 -1.59 16.54
CA TYR A 4 35.88 -1.36 15.09
C TYR A 4 35.14 -2.43 14.28
N GLN A 5 35.24 -3.71 14.67
CA GLN A 5 34.51 -4.80 14.00
C GLN A 5 32.99 -4.75 14.21
N MET A 6 32.50 -4.21 15.33
CA MET A 6 31.07 -4.05 15.59
C MET A 6 30.44 -2.88 14.83
N ALA A 7 31.26 -1.90 14.40
CA ALA A 7 30.80 -0.79 13.55
C ALA A 7 30.57 -1.25 12.10
N ASP A 8 31.40 -2.15 11.56
CA ASP A 8 31.29 -2.67 10.19
C ASP A 8 30.11 -3.63 9.98
N LEU A 9 29.68 -4.36 11.02
CA LEU A 9 28.49 -5.24 10.96
C LEU A 9 27.16 -4.48 10.86
N LYS A 10 27.15 -3.17 11.14
CA LYS A 10 25.95 -2.33 10.96
C LYS A 10 25.69 -1.96 9.49
N ASN A 11 26.57 -2.35 8.56
CA ASN A 11 26.63 -1.74 7.23
C ASN A 11 26.47 -2.69 6.03
N THR A 12 25.59 -3.69 6.06
CA THR A 12 25.32 -4.49 4.84
C THR A 12 23.87 -4.84 4.54
N VAL A 13 22.91 -4.64 5.44
CA VAL A 13 21.49 -4.84 5.10
C VAL A 13 20.89 -3.51 4.68
N LYS A 14 20.74 -3.32 3.37
CA LYS A 14 19.98 -2.20 2.82
C LYS A 14 18.58 -2.19 3.43
N SER A 15 18.16 -1.06 4.00
CA SER A 15 16.81 -0.91 4.53
C SER A 15 15.78 -1.29 3.45
N PRO A 16 14.75 -2.08 3.80
CA PRO A 16 13.75 -2.49 2.83
C PRO A 16 12.98 -1.27 2.32
N LYS A 17 12.55 -1.32 1.06
CA LYS A 17 11.54 -0.43 0.51
C LYS A 17 10.19 -1.12 0.62
N VAL A 18 9.20 -0.45 1.19
CA VAL A 18 7.89 -1.02 1.48
C VAL A 18 6.83 -0.32 0.63
N LEU A 19 6.05 -1.08 -0.13
CA LEU A 19 4.80 -0.58 -0.70
C LEU A 19 3.61 -1.14 0.09
N LEU A 20 2.75 -0.24 0.57
CA LEU A 20 1.46 -0.58 1.15
C LEU A 20 0.37 -0.37 0.10
N ILE A 21 -0.53 -1.35 -0.05
CA ILE A 21 -1.58 -1.32 -1.08
C ILE A 21 -2.95 -1.31 -0.39
N GLY A 22 -3.69 -0.22 -0.57
CA GLY A 22 -5.12 -0.17 -0.31
C GLY A 22 -5.84 -0.86 -1.48
N PRO A 23 -6.40 -2.07 -1.29
CA PRO A 23 -6.88 -2.87 -2.41
C PRO A 23 -8.16 -2.28 -3.03
N CYS A 24 -8.52 -2.79 -4.20
CA CYS A 24 -9.85 -2.58 -4.78
C CYS A 24 -10.95 -2.99 -3.78
N ILE A 25 -12.11 -2.33 -3.88
CA ILE A 25 -13.27 -2.65 -3.04
C ILE A 25 -14.35 -3.32 -3.88
N THR A 26 -14.92 -4.41 -3.35
CA THR A 26 -16.12 -5.06 -3.89
C THR A 26 -17.34 -4.70 -3.05
N ILE A 27 -18.37 -4.14 -3.68
CA ILE A 27 -19.66 -3.81 -3.05
C ILE A 27 -20.83 -4.37 -3.86
N PRO A 28 -22.04 -4.49 -3.27
CA PRO A 28 -23.24 -4.69 -4.06
C PRO A 28 -23.48 -3.54 -5.03
N LYS A 29 -23.95 -3.83 -6.26
CA LYS A 29 -24.15 -2.82 -7.32
C LYS A 29 -25.13 -1.69 -6.98
N TYR A 30 -25.96 -1.87 -5.95
CA TYR A 30 -26.92 -0.86 -5.45
C TYR A 30 -26.34 0.00 -4.32
N MET A 31 -25.11 -0.28 -3.86
CA MET A 31 -24.41 0.52 -2.87
C MET A 31 -23.57 1.60 -3.57
N GLN A 32 -23.54 2.80 -3.00
CA GLN A 32 -22.75 3.90 -3.54
C GLN A 32 -21.26 3.68 -3.24
N LYS A 33 -20.40 3.89 -4.24
CA LYS A 33 -18.93 3.92 -4.08
C LYS A 33 -18.53 4.96 -3.03
N ARG A 34 -17.49 4.67 -2.25
CA ARG A 34 -16.95 5.61 -1.27
C ARG A 34 -15.46 5.75 -1.48
N CYS A 35 -14.97 6.98 -1.37
CA CYS A 35 -13.56 7.29 -1.35
C CYS A 35 -13.20 7.58 0.12
N ILE A 36 -12.74 6.55 0.83
CA ILE A 36 -12.32 6.67 2.23
C ILE A 36 -10.84 6.34 2.26
N PRO A 37 -9.97 7.26 2.73
CA PRO A 37 -8.55 6.99 2.87
C PRO A 37 -8.31 5.72 3.71
N PRO A 38 -7.33 4.87 3.36
CA PRO A 38 -7.02 3.66 4.10
C PRO A 38 -6.31 4.02 5.41
N LEU A 39 -7.06 4.50 6.41
CA LEU A 39 -6.54 5.06 7.65
C LEU A 39 -5.55 4.13 8.37
N GLY A 40 -5.81 2.81 8.34
CA GLY A 40 -4.90 1.82 8.90
C GLY A 40 -3.55 1.77 8.17
N LEU A 41 -3.54 1.90 6.84
CA LEU A 41 -2.30 1.95 6.06
C LEU A 41 -1.57 3.27 6.29
N SER A 42 -2.29 4.40 6.41
CA SER A 42 -1.67 5.68 6.76
C SER A 42 -0.96 5.62 8.10
N TYR A 43 -1.56 4.95 9.11
CA TYR A 43 -0.92 4.75 10.41
C TYR A 43 0.34 3.88 10.31
N VAL A 44 0.28 2.77 9.57
CA VAL A 44 1.42 1.88 9.37
C VAL A 44 2.55 2.59 8.62
N ALA A 45 2.23 3.36 7.57
CA ALA A 45 3.22 4.15 6.86
C ALA A 45 3.93 5.14 7.78
N ALA A 46 3.19 5.91 8.59
CA ALA A 46 3.79 6.84 9.53
C ALA A 46 4.76 6.14 10.52
N SER A 47 4.39 4.97 11.04
CA SER A 47 5.26 4.19 11.93
C SER A 47 6.53 3.68 11.24
N LEU A 48 6.44 3.32 9.95
CA LEU A 48 7.60 2.91 9.13
C LEU A 48 8.50 4.11 8.82
N GLU A 49 7.92 5.27 8.47
CA GLU A 49 8.64 6.53 8.26
C GLU A 49 9.43 6.94 9.51
N GLU A 50 8.81 6.89 10.70
CA GLU A 50 9.48 7.15 11.99
C GLU A 50 10.66 6.20 12.25
N SER A 51 10.62 5.00 11.68
CA SER A 51 11.68 3.99 11.77
C SER A 51 12.75 4.13 10.67
N ASN A 52 12.73 5.21 9.89
CA ASN A 52 13.62 5.45 8.74
C ASN A 52 13.52 4.35 7.65
N ILE A 53 12.33 3.78 7.46
CA ILE A 53 12.04 2.84 6.37
C ILE A 53 11.41 3.61 5.20
N ASP A 54 11.91 3.38 3.99
CA ASP A 54 11.36 3.93 2.75
C ASP A 54 10.01 3.25 2.47
N VAL A 55 8.91 3.99 2.62
CA VAL A 55 7.55 3.47 2.46
C VAL A 55 6.75 4.33 1.49
N SER A 56 5.88 3.70 0.71
CA SER A 56 4.90 4.35 -0.16
C SER A 56 3.54 3.69 -0.01
N ILE A 57 2.47 4.42 -0.31
CA ILE A 57 1.09 3.90 -0.33
C ILE A 57 0.54 4.03 -1.76
N ILE A 58 -0.10 2.99 -2.26
CA ILE A 58 -1.01 3.06 -3.42
C ILE A 58 -2.42 2.73 -2.92
N ASP A 59 -3.36 3.66 -3.13
CA ASP A 59 -4.78 3.43 -2.86
C ASP A 59 -5.50 3.10 -4.16
N CYS A 60 -5.67 1.81 -4.45
CA CYS A 60 -6.29 1.35 -5.68
C CYS A 60 -7.72 1.91 -5.84
N CYS A 61 -8.45 2.19 -4.75
CA CYS A 61 -9.81 2.73 -4.86
C CYS A 61 -9.84 4.12 -5.48
N VAL A 62 -8.84 4.95 -5.15
CA VAL A 62 -8.70 6.29 -5.72
C VAL A 62 -8.07 6.24 -7.10
N GLU A 63 -6.96 5.50 -7.25
CA GLU A 63 -6.19 5.47 -8.51
C GLU A 63 -6.99 4.89 -9.68
N GLY A 64 -7.90 3.95 -9.41
CA GLY A 64 -8.79 3.39 -10.43
C GLY A 64 -10.27 3.61 -10.11
N TRP A 65 -10.61 4.78 -9.57
CA TRP A 65 -11.97 5.12 -9.15
C TRP A 65 -13.05 4.83 -10.21
N ASP A 66 -12.73 5.10 -11.48
CA ASP A 66 -13.63 4.90 -12.62
C ASP A 66 -13.55 3.50 -13.23
N ILE A 67 -12.62 2.66 -12.77
CA ILE A 67 -12.47 1.28 -13.26
C ILE A 67 -13.39 0.37 -12.45
N GLU A 68 -14.38 -0.20 -13.12
CA GLU A 68 -15.35 -1.11 -12.52
C GLU A 68 -15.37 -2.47 -13.21
N ARG A 69 -15.45 -3.53 -12.40
CA ARG A 69 -15.56 -4.92 -12.84
C ARG A 69 -16.81 -5.54 -12.21
N HIS A 70 -17.78 -5.90 -13.04
CA HIS A 70 -19.09 -6.37 -12.61
C HIS A 70 -19.16 -7.90 -12.63
N ASN A 71 -19.66 -8.49 -11.54
CA ASN A 71 -19.90 -9.93 -11.43
C ASN A 71 -21.24 -10.17 -10.72
N GLY A 72 -22.29 -10.42 -11.51
CA GLY A 72 -23.65 -10.60 -11.00
C GLY A 72 -24.19 -9.35 -10.29
N ASN A 73 -24.37 -9.44 -8.97
CA ASN A 73 -24.85 -8.32 -8.15
C ASN A 73 -23.73 -7.56 -7.44
N LEU A 74 -22.47 -7.88 -7.74
CA LEU A 74 -21.30 -7.24 -7.17
C LEU A 74 -20.59 -6.37 -8.21
N VAL A 75 -20.09 -5.23 -7.76
CA VAL A 75 -19.17 -4.37 -8.51
C VAL A 75 -17.88 -4.25 -7.70
N THR A 76 -16.76 -4.52 -8.36
CA THR A 76 -15.43 -4.25 -7.82
C THR A 76 -14.90 -3.00 -8.49
N TYR A 77 -14.57 -1.97 -7.72
CA TYR A 77 -13.99 -0.73 -8.23
C TYR A 77 -12.57 -0.52 -7.71
N GLY A 78 -11.76 0.18 -8.49
CA GLY A 78 -10.36 0.46 -8.20
C GLY A 78 -9.38 -0.15 -9.20
N LEU A 79 -8.13 0.34 -9.13
CA LEU A 79 -7.00 -0.01 -9.98
C LEU A 79 -6.70 -1.51 -9.86
N PRO A 80 -6.86 -2.29 -10.95
CA PRO A 80 -6.63 -3.73 -10.89
C PRO A 80 -5.15 -4.05 -10.66
N PRO A 81 -4.82 -5.19 -10.04
CA PRO A 81 -3.42 -5.60 -9.82
C PRO A 81 -2.56 -5.66 -11.08
N SER A 82 -3.17 -5.90 -12.25
CA SER A 82 -2.48 -5.93 -13.55
C SER A 82 -1.95 -4.56 -14.00
N GLU A 83 -2.41 -3.46 -13.41
CA GLU A 83 -2.01 -2.10 -13.74
C GLU A 83 -1.05 -1.49 -12.70
N ILE A 84 -0.66 -2.26 -11.69
CA ILE A 84 0.32 -1.80 -10.70
C ILE A 84 1.73 -2.07 -11.25
N GLU A 85 2.41 -1.00 -11.68
CA GLU A 85 3.82 -1.03 -12.09
C GLU A 85 4.72 -0.66 -10.89
N GLN A 86 5.79 -1.44 -10.66
CA GLN A 86 6.81 -1.19 -9.62
C GLN A 86 8.22 -1.38 -10.16
#